data_AF-A0A3C0PPJ2-F1
#
_entry.id   AF-A0A3C0PPJ2-F1
#
_cell.length_a   1.000
_cell.length_b   1.000
_cell.length_c   1.000
_cell.angle_alpha   90.00
_cell.angle_beta   90.00
_cell.angle_gamma   90.00
#
_symmetry.space_group_name_H-M   'P 1'
#
loop_
_entity.id
_entity.type
_entity.pdbx_description
1 polymer ?
#
loop_
_entity_poly.entity_id
_entity_poly.type
_entity_poly.pdbx_seq_one_letter_code
_entity_poly.pdbx_strand_id
1 'polypeptide(L)'
;FPAKDGHIALGIVDDVFWQQLATLMCRNDLVSDTRFATRAARATNAAELNSIVAKWSILYSKDELTAKLGGAVPYGPMNNIADIVQDPHVIARGMLAQIHGPSPHHKPWTIAANPLRFGAHGHGPLTAAPALGANNNLLERLSASKEIDHKDKGLLRDAFGSFATGVTIVTTRQPNGQLRGFTANSFTSVSLDPPLLLVCIAKEALSCNTFENADHFAVNILASDQEEISSLFASQSAEKFRITKWRANAQTIPLIEGTVANFSCVRHRLVDGGDHLILMGEILNFEVRKGTALGYYNGAYLGIGHETEVAGVVNPLARHQDNKI
;
A
#
# COMPACT_ATOMS: atom_id res chain seq x y z
N PHE A 1 -42.00 -28.44 7.04
CA PHE A 1 -43.46 -28.46 7.07
C PHE A 1 -44.00 -27.05 7.28
N PRO A 2 -45.12 -26.66 6.64
CA PRO A 2 -45.69 -25.33 6.79
C PRO A 2 -46.27 -25.12 8.21
N ALA A 3 -46.20 -23.89 8.68
CA ALA A 3 -46.85 -23.36 9.88
C ALA A 3 -47.58 -22.06 9.50
N LYS A 4 -48.43 -21.51 10.38
CA LYS A 4 -49.17 -20.26 10.11
C LYS A 4 -48.27 -19.08 9.72
N ASP A 5 -47.09 -19.03 10.31
CA ASP A 5 -46.10 -17.94 10.27
C ASP A 5 -44.76 -18.38 9.68
N GLY A 6 -44.76 -19.42 8.84
CA GLY A 6 -43.58 -19.86 8.09
C GLY A 6 -43.45 -21.37 7.98
N HIS A 7 -42.30 -21.90 8.36
CA HIS A 7 -41.98 -23.31 8.25
C HIS A 7 -41.28 -23.85 9.50
N ILE A 8 -41.41 -25.15 9.72
CA ILE A 8 -40.71 -25.93 10.74
C ILE A 8 -39.95 -27.08 10.08
N ALA A 9 -38.89 -27.55 10.73
CA ALA A 9 -38.20 -28.79 10.40
C ALA A 9 -38.64 -29.89 11.37
N LEU A 10 -38.92 -31.08 10.82
CA LEU A 10 -39.19 -32.30 11.59
C LEU A 10 -38.22 -33.39 11.12
N GLY A 11 -37.47 -33.95 12.05
CA GLY A 11 -36.46 -34.98 11.81
C GLY A 11 -36.87 -36.36 12.30
N ILE A 12 -38.07 -36.83 11.92
CA ILE A 12 -38.64 -38.07 12.44
C ILE A 12 -38.16 -39.27 11.62
N VAL A 13 -37.15 -39.98 12.11
CA VAL A 13 -36.49 -41.07 11.37
C VAL A 13 -36.87 -42.46 11.88
N ASP A 14 -36.98 -42.64 13.20
CA ASP A 14 -37.31 -43.93 13.82
C ASP A 14 -38.79 -44.08 14.17
N ASP A 15 -39.19 -45.30 14.55
CA ASP A 15 -40.57 -45.63 14.89
C ASP A 15 -41.00 -45.03 16.24
N VAL A 16 -40.06 -44.78 17.15
CA VAL A 16 -40.35 -44.22 18.49
C VAL A 16 -40.82 -42.76 18.34
N PHE A 17 -40.06 -41.94 17.61
CA PHE A 17 -40.46 -40.56 17.35
C PHE A 17 -41.68 -40.46 16.43
N TRP A 18 -41.91 -41.46 15.56
CA TRP A 18 -43.13 -41.52 14.76
C TRP A 18 -44.36 -41.74 15.63
N GLN A 19 -44.33 -42.70 16.55
CA GLN A 19 -45.41 -42.94 17.51
C GLN A 19 -45.68 -41.68 18.35
N GLN A 20 -44.62 -41.06 18.85
CA GLN A 20 -44.72 -39.83 19.65
C GLN A 20 -45.36 -38.68 18.84
N LEU A 21 -44.93 -38.48 17.58
CA LEU A 21 -45.53 -37.46 16.72
C LEU A 21 -47.01 -37.76 16.44
N ALA A 22 -47.36 -39.01 16.14
CA ALA A 22 -48.75 -39.41 15.89
C ALA A 22 -49.64 -39.17 17.12
N THR A 23 -49.14 -39.44 18.32
CA THR A 23 -49.83 -39.11 19.59
C THR A 23 -50.02 -37.60 19.77
N LEU A 24 -48.98 -36.80 19.51
CA LEU A 24 -49.05 -35.33 19.59
C LEU A 24 -49.99 -34.72 18.54
N MET A 25 -50.16 -35.40 17.39
CA MET A 25 -51.13 -35.06 16.35
C MET A 25 -52.57 -35.52 16.67
N CYS A 26 -52.77 -36.26 17.76
CA CYS A 26 -54.02 -36.98 18.07
C CYS A 26 -54.46 -37.93 16.94
N ARG A 27 -53.49 -38.57 16.27
CA ARG A 27 -53.68 -39.46 15.12
C ARG A 27 -53.00 -40.81 15.33
N ASN A 28 -53.29 -41.44 16.47
CA ASN A 28 -52.77 -42.77 16.82
C ASN A 28 -53.17 -43.86 15.81
N ASP A 29 -54.25 -43.64 15.04
CA ASP A 29 -54.64 -44.50 13.93
C ASP A 29 -53.52 -44.68 12.89
N LEU A 30 -52.74 -43.62 12.65
CA LEU A 30 -51.62 -43.65 11.69
C LEU A 30 -50.46 -44.55 12.13
N VAL A 31 -50.34 -44.85 13.42
CA VAL A 31 -49.31 -45.77 13.94
C VAL A 31 -49.61 -47.20 13.50
N SER A 32 -50.89 -47.57 13.50
CA SER A 32 -51.37 -48.92 13.15
C SER A 32 -51.68 -49.09 11.66
N ASP A 33 -51.73 -47.99 10.89
CA ASP A 33 -51.91 -48.04 9.45
C ASP A 33 -50.70 -48.69 8.78
N THR A 34 -50.92 -49.82 8.09
CA THR A 34 -49.88 -50.58 7.38
C THR A 34 -49.02 -49.74 6.44
N ARG A 35 -49.55 -48.62 5.92
CA ARG A 35 -48.82 -47.68 5.05
C ARG A 35 -47.79 -46.85 5.79
N PHE A 36 -47.93 -46.66 7.10
CA PHE A 36 -47.08 -45.79 7.93
C PHE A 36 -46.49 -46.48 9.17
N ALA A 37 -46.85 -47.74 9.44
CA ALA A 37 -46.46 -48.48 10.64
C ALA A 37 -44.96 -48.73 10.75
N THR A 38 -44.25 -48.91 9.63
CA THR A 38 -42.80 -49.17 9.61
C THR A 38 -42.06 -48.05 8.90
N ARG A 39 -40.77 -47.87 9.24
CA ARG A 39 -39.89 -46.91 8.55
C ARG A 39 -39.89 -47.08 7.03
N ALA A 40 -39.84 -48.33 6.54
CA ALA A 40 -39.85 -48.63 5.11
C ALA A 40 -41.19 -48.23 4.46
N ALA A 41 -42.31 -48.52 5.12
CA ALA A 41 -43.63 -48.13 4.63
C ALA A 41 -43.79 -46.60 4.58
N ARG A 42 -43.32 -45.88 5.61
CA ARG A 42 -43.32 -44.40 5.62
C ARG A 42 -42.47 -43.80 4.51
N ALA A 43 -41.32 -44.41 4.20
CA ALA A 43 -40.47 -43.96 3.09
C ALA A 43 -41.17 -44.14 1.74
N THR A 44 -41.81 -45.29 1.50
CA THR A 44 -42.57 -45.56 0.27
C THR A 44 -43.77 -44.62 0.13
N ASN A 45 -44.45 -44.27 1.23
CA ASN A 45 -45.66 -43.43 1.24
C ASN A 45 -45.38 -41.97 1.69
N ALA A 46 -44.15 -41.50 1.56
CA ALA A 46 -43.71 -40.23 2.14
C ALA A 46 -44.51 -39.01 1.65
N ALA A 47 -44.94 -39.00 0.38
CA ALA A 47 -45.72 -37.88 -0.16
C ALA A 47 -47.08 -37.73 0.53
N GLU A 48 -47.79 -38.85 0.74
CA GLU A 48 -49.08 -38.86 1.44
C GLU A 48 -48.90 -38.50 2.92
N LEU A 49 -47.92 -39.14 3.58
CA LEU A 49 -47.61 -38.88 4.97
C LEU A 49 -47.26 -37.42 5.22
N ASN A 50 -46.40 -36.84 4.37
CA ASN A 50 -46.00 -35.46 4.48
C ASN A 50 -47.18 -34.51 4.25
N SER A 51 -48.13 -34.86 3.38
CA SER A 51 -49.37 -34.08 3.20
C SER A 51 -50.22 -34.09 4.46
N ILE A 52 -50.37 -35.24 5.13
CA ILE A 52 -51.10 -35.37 6.40
C ILE A 52 -50.45 -34.52 7.49
N VAL A 53 -49.13 -34.63 7.65
CA VAL A 53 -48.37 -33.86 8.65
C VAL A 53 -48.43 -32.36 8.33
N ALA A 54 -48.32 -31.96 7.06
CA ALA A 54 -48.41 -30.57 6.64
C ALA A 54 -49.79 -29.95 6.90
N LYS A 55 -50.87 -30.69 6.63
CA LYS A 55 -52.25 -30.26 6.91
C LYS A 55 -52.51 -30.06 8.39
N TRP A 56 -51.82 -30.82 9.25
CA TRP A 56 -51.88 -30.64 10.69
C TRP A 56 -51.01 -29.47 11.16
N SER A 57 -49.75 -29.40 10.72
CA SER A 57 -48.80 -28.40 11.22
C SER A 57 -49.18 -26.97 10.83
N ILE A 58 -49.81 -26.77 9.66
CA ILE A 58 -50.25 -25.44 9.19
C ILE A 58 -51.32 -24.79 10.08
N LEU A 59 -51.96 -25.57 10.96
CA LEU A 59 -52.98 -25.07 11.88
C LEU A 59 -52.40 -24.31 13.08
N TYR A 60 -51.09 -24.32 13.24
CA TYR A 60 -50.39 -23.77 14.40
C TYR A 60 -49.28 -22.79 13.99
N SER A 61 -48.97 -21.84 14.85
CA SER A 61 -47.76 -21.01 14.70
C SER A 61 -46.49 -21.79 15.07
N LYS A 62 -45.32 -21.28 14.68
CA LYS A 62 -44.02 -21.85 15.07
C LYS A 62 -43.87 -21.93 16.59
N ASP A 63 -44.35 -20.95 17.35
CA ASP A 63 -44.29 -20.97 18.82
C ASP A 63 -45.22 -22.03 19.42
N GLU A 64 -46.45 -22.15 18.92
CA GLU A 64 -47.40 -23.18 19.34
C GLU A 64 -46.86 -24.59 19.06
N LEU A 65 -46.22 -24.79 17.90
CA LEU A 65 -45.56 -26.06 17.54
C LEU A 65 -44.32 -26.30 18.39
N THR A 66 -43.55 -25.28 18.72
CA THR A 66 -42.38 -25.39 19.62
C THR A 66 -42.81 -25.83 21.01
N ALA A 67 -43.90 -25.28 21.55
CA ALA A 67 -44.45 -25.71 22.83
C ALA A 67 -44.99 -27.15 22.81
N LYS A 68 -45.53 -27.61 21.68
CA LYS A 68 -46.09 -28.96 21.52
C LYS A 68 -45.03 -30.04 21.26
N LEU A 69 -44.03 -29.72 20.43
CA LEU A 69 -43.09 -30.68 19.86
C LEU A 69 -41.69 -30.57 20.45
N GLY A 70 -41.33 -29.39 20.96
CA GLY A 70 -40.01 -29.12 21.51
C GLY A 70 -39.67 -30.04 22.67
N GLY A 71 -38.52 -30.71 22.58
CA GLY A 71 -38.06 -31.69 23.57
C GLY A 71 -38.77 -33.06 23.49
N ALA A 72 -39.89 -33.18 22.79
CA ALA A 72 -40.62 -34.44 22.63
C ALA A 72 -40.21 -35.22 21.37
N VAL A 73 -39.92 -34.51 20.28
CA VAL A 73 -39.45 -35.09 19.01
C VAL A 73 -38.36 -34.22 18.38
N PRO A 74 -37.53 -34.74 17.45
CA PRO A 74 -36.59 -33.94 16.67
C PRO A 74 -37.32 -32.86 15.85
N TYR A 75 -37.25 -31.63 16.33
CA TYR A 75 -38.01 -30.48 15.86
C TYR A 75 -37.17 -29.21 15.91
N GLY A 76 -37.41 -28.28 14.97
CA GLY A 76 -36.92 -26.91 15.09
C GLY A 76 -37.71 -25.92 14.21
N PRO A 77 -37.98 -24.69 14.68
CA PRO A 77 -38.56 -23.65 13.84
C PRO A 77 -37.56 -23.23 12.76
N MET A 78 -38.04 -22.95 11.55
CA MET A 78 -37.23 -22.31 10.51
C MET A 78 -37.33 -20.79 10.67
N ASN A 79 -36.25 -20.20 11.16
CA ASN A 79 -36.19 -18.78 11.47
C ASN A 79 -35.69 -17.97 10.27
N ASN A 80 -36.38 -16.87 9.97
CA ASN A 80 -35.91 -15.84 9.05
C ASN A 80 -35.00 -14.85 9.80
N ILE A 81 -34.47 -13.84 9.10
CA ILE A 81 -33.56 -12.85 9.71
C ILE A 81 -34.23 -12.09 10.86
N ALA A 82 -35.50 -11.69 10.73
CA ALA A 82 -36.23 -10.96 11.77
C ALA A 82 -36.40 -11.83 13.03
N ASP A 83 -36.72 -13.11 12.85
CA ASP A 83 -36.82 -14.09 13.94
C ASP A 83 -35.47 -14.24 14.66
N ILE A 84 -34.37 -14.37 13.90
CA ILE A 84 -33.01 -14.50 14.46
C ILE A 84 -32.64 -13.27 15.30
N VAL A 85 -32.97 -12.06 14.85
CA VAL A 85 -32.65 -10.83 15.60
C VAL A 85 -33.39 -10.76 16.93
N GLN A 86 -34.62 -11.29 17.00
CA GLN A 86 -35.46 -11.27 18.19
C GLN A 86 -35.28 -12.51 19.09
N ASP A 87 -34.55 -13.52 18.62
CA ASP A 87 -34.37 -14.79 19.33
C ASP A 87 -33.61 -14.59 20.67
N PRO A 88 -34.21 -14.98 21.82
CA PRO A 88 -33.60 -14.78 23.13
C PRO A 88 -32.22 -15.44 23.28
N HIS A 89 -32.00 -16.55 22.59
CA HIS A 89 -30.75 -17.29 22.64
C HIS A 89 -29.64 -16.61 21.82
N VAL A 90 -29.99 -16.05 20.66
CA VAL A 90 -29.09 -15.21 19.84
C VAL A 90 -28.65 -13.97 20.63
N ILE A 91 -29.60 -13.32 21.31
CA ILE A 91 -29.35 -12.15 22.17
C ILE A 91 -28.44 -12.52 23.34
N ALA A 92 -28.79 -13.57 24.10
CA ALA A 92 -28.04 -13.99 25.29
C ALA A 92 -26.58 -14.39 24.98
N ARG A 93 -26.32 -14.91 23.77
CA ARG A 93 -24.97 -15.30 23.33
C ARG A 93 -24.18 -14.16 22.66
N GLY A 94 -24.81 -13.00 22.45
CA GLY A 94 -24.21 -11.88 21.74
C GLY A 94 -23.78 -12.28 20.32
N MET A 95 -24.63 -13.03 19.63
CA MET A 95 -24.36 -13.60 18.29
C MET A 95 -24.47 -12.58 17.16
N LEU A 96 -25.01 -11.40 17.46
CA LEU A 96 -25.04 -10.24 16.57
C LEU A 96 -24.28 -9.09 17.22
N ALA A 97 -23.44 -8.40 16.45
CA ALA A 97 -22.65 -7.26 16.91
C ALA A 97 -22.93 -6.03 16.04
N GLN A 98 -22.86 -4.85 16.65
CA GLN A 98 -22.87 -3.57 15.94
C GLN A 98 -21.45 -3.14 15.66
N ILE A 99 -21.16 -2.79 14.42
CA ILE A 99 -19.91 -2.13 14.07
C ILE A 99 -20.19 -0.76 13.45
N HIS A 100 -19.37 0.22 13.85
CA HIS A 100 -19.46 1.59 13.36
C HIS A 100 -18.56 1.71 12.14
N GLY A 101 -19.11 2.21 11.03
CA GLY A 101 -18.32 2.45 9.82
C GLY A 101 -17.19 3.47 10.05
N PRO A 102 -16.24 3.57 9.11
CA PRO A 102 -15.10 4.50 9.22
C PRO A 102 -15.50 5.99 9.18
N SER A 103 -16.74 6.30 8.77
CA SER A 103 -17.29 7.65 8.78
C SER A 103 -18.24 7.83 9.98
N PRO A 104 -18.08 8.89 10.79
CA PRO A 104 -18.97 9.16 11.92
C PRO A 104 -20.44 9.42 11.52
N HIS A 105 -20.71 9.65 10.24
CA HIS A 105 -22.07 9.84 9.71
C HIS A 105 -22.74 8.53 9.24
N HIS A 106 -22.00 7.42 9.17
CA HIS A 106 -22.59 6.13 8.81
C HIS A 106 -23.31 5.51 10.00
N LYS A 107 -24.56 5.09 9.76
CA LYS A 107 -25.31 4.31 10.74
C LYS A 107 -24.52 3.01 11.07
N PRO A 108 -24.49 2.60 12.34
CA PRO A 108 -23.98 1.29 12.70
C PRO A 108 -24.71 0.21 11.90
N TRP A 109 -23.99 -0.82 11.48
CA TRP A 109 -24.61 -1.97 10.85
C TRP A 109 -24.43 -3.23 11.70
N THR A 110 -25.40 -4.12 11.59
CA THR A 110 -25.42 -5.38 12.34
C THR A 110 -24.66 -6.44 11.56
N ILE A 111 -23.72 -7.12 12.20
CA ILE A 111 -23.00 -8.27 11.64
C ILE A 111 -23.15 -9.49 12.54
N ALA A 112 -22.92 -10.67 11.96
CA ALA A 112 -22.73 -11.87 12.75
C ALA A 112 -21.45 -11.72 13.61
N ALA A 113 -21.60 -11.89 14.92
CA ALA A 113 -20.47 -11.91 15.83
C ALA A 113 -19.74 -13.26 15.77
N ASN A 114 -18.53 -13.32 16.33
CA ASN A 114 -17.83 -14.59 16.46
C ASN A 114 -18.57 -15.51 17.46
N PRO A 115 -19.05 -16.70 17.04
CA PRO A 115 -19.77 -17.62 17.91
C PRO A 115 -18.87 -18.33 18.93
N LEU A 116 -17.54 -18.31 18.73
CA LEU A 116 -16.58 -18.94 19.61
C LEU A 116 -16.23 -18.01 20.79
N ARG A 117 -16.33 -18.52 22.01
CA ARG A 117 -15.99 -17.80 23.25
C ARG A 117 -14.95 -18.59 24.03
N PHE A 118 -13.69 -18.17 23.97
CA PHE A 118 -12.60 -18.76 24.75
C PHE A 118 -12.42 -17.98 26.07
N GLY A 119 -12.47 -18.67 27.21
CA GLY A 119 -12.59 -18.04 28.53
C GLY A 119 -11.40 -17.20 29.01
N ALA A 120 -10.21 -17.36 28.44
CA ALA A 120 -9.01 -16.62 28.86
C ALA A 120 -8.82 -15.29 28.11
N HIS A 121 -9.28 -15.21 26.85
CA HIS A 121 -9.11 -14.04 25.99
C HIS A 121 -10.37 -13.90 25.12
N GLY A 122 -11.16 -12.87 25.41
CA GLY A 122 -12.23 -12.47 24.49
C GLY A 122 -11.64 -12.05 23.15
N HIS A 123 -12.38 -12.27 22.07
CA HIS A 123 -12.13 -11.51 20.84
C HIS A 123 -12.37 -10.04 21.18
N GLY A 124 -11.35 -9.19 21.04
CA GLY A 124 -11.47 -7.76 21.27
C GLY A 124 -12.63 -7.15 20.47
N PRO A 125 -12.94 -5.84 20.68
CA PRO A 125 -14.03 -5.20 19.96
C PRO A 125 -13.86 -5.39 18.45
N LEU A 126 -14.95 -5.76 17.77
CA LEU A 126 -14.96 -5.83 16.31
C LEU A 126 -14.80 -4.41 15.77
N THR A 127 -13.74 -4.18 15.01
CA THR A 127 -13.46 -2.89 14.38
C THR A 127 -13.93 -2.89 12.93
N ALA A 128 -14.35 -1.73 12.43
CA ALA A 128 -14.62 -1.59 11.01
C ALA A 128 -13.35 -1.68 10.16
N ALA A 129 -13.55 -1.93 8.87
CA ALA A 129 -12.51 -1.80 7.88
C ALA A 129 -11.91 -0.38 7.92
N PRO A 130 -10.59 -0.23 7.71
CA PRO A 130 -9.94 1.07 7.70
C PRO A 130 -10.53 1.95 6.60
N ALA A 131 -10.58 3.26 6.85
CA ALA A 131 -10.94 4.23 5.83
C ALA A 131 -9.89 4.21 4.69
N LEU A 132 -10.31 4.61 3.49
CA LEU A 132 -9.36 4.84 2.40
C LEU A 132 -8.29 5.84 2.85
N GLY A 133 -7.01 5.47 2.70
CA GLY A 133 -5.88 6.31 3.13
C GLY A 133 -5.46 6.16 4.59
N ALA A 134 -6.25 5.51 5.45
CA ALA A 134 -5.95 5.39 6.89
C ALA A 134 -4.67 4.61 7.18
N ASN A 135 -4.19 3.81 6.22
CA ASN A 135 -3.00 2.98 6.34
C ASN A 135 -1.85 3.40 5.41
N ASN A 136 -1.88 4.61 4.83
CA ASN A 136 -0.83 5.03 3.89
C ASN A 136 0.58 4.99 4.51
N ASN A 137 0.68 5.21 5.83
CA ASN A 137 1.94 5.23 6.56
C ASN A 137 2.14 3.95 7.40
N LEU A 138 1.41 2.88 7.09
CA LEU A 138 1.50 1.62 7.85
C LEU A 138 2.92 1.06 7.79
N LEU A 139 3.59 1.16 6.63
CA LEU A 139 4.97 0.72 6.47
C LEU A 139 5.93 1.52 7.34
N GLU A 140 5.80 2.86 7.38
CA GLU A 140 6.61 3.74 8.23
C GLU A 140 6.50 3.38 9.72
N ARG A 141 5.30 2.99 10.17
CA ARG A 141 5.03 2.57 11.56
C ARG A 141 5.58 1.18 11.88
N LEU A 142 5.73 0.31 10.88
CA LEU A 142 6.23 -1.06 11.04
C LEU A 142 7.77 -1.11 10.92
N SER A 143 8.37 -0.16 10.19
CA SER A 143 9.81 0.02 10.14
C SER A 143 10.27 0.92 11.28
N ALA A 144 10.55 0.33 12.45
CA ALA A 144 11.39 1.02 13.43
C ALA A 144 12.81 1.14 12.82
N SER A 145 13.11 2.30 12.23
CA SER A 145 14.46 2.60 11.75
C SER A 145 15.44 2.56 12.92
N LYS A 146 16.45 1.69 12.85
CA LYS A 146 17.51 1.63 13.85
C LYS A 146 18.34 2.90 13.75
N GLU A 147 18.45 3.67 14.84
CA GLU A 147 19.38 4.81 14.89
C GLU A 147 20.81 4.30 14.70
N ILE A 148 21.53 4.91 13.75
CA ILE A 148 22.93 4.63 13.46
C ILE A 148 23.77 5.61 14.28
N ASP A 149 24.73 5.11 15.06
CA ASP A 149 25.63 5.95 15.84
C ASP A 149 26.60 6.76 14.95
N HIS A 150 27.32 7.72 15.54
CA HIS A 150 28.24 8.59 14.79
C HIS A 150 29.38 7.85 14.07
N LYS A 151 29.88 6.75 14.66
CA LYS A 151 30.97 5.97 14.08
C LYS A 151 30.47 5.19 12.86
N ASP A 152 29.32 4.55 13.00
CA ASP A 152 28.69 3.80 11.92
C ASP A 152 28.22 4.71 10.78
N LYS A 153 27.83 5.97 11.05
CA LYS A 153 27.58 6.98 10.00
C LYS A 153 28.82 7.25 9.13
N GLY A 154 30.00 7.36 9.76
CA GLY A 154 31.27 7.52 9.05
C GLY A 154 31.55 6.32 8.14
N LEU A 155 31.43 5.11 8.68
CA LEU A 155 31.63 3.86 7.93
C LEU A 155 30.63 3.71 6.78
N LEU A 156 29.37 4.10 6.98
CA LEU A 156 28.35 4.08 5.94
C LEU A 156 28.67 5.07 4.81
N ARG A 157 29.13 6.28 5.15
CA ARG A 157 29.57 7.27 4.16
C ARG A 157 30.76 6.75 3.35
N ASP A 158 31.73 6.14 4.01
CA ASP A 158 32.90 5.56 3.34
C ASP A 158 32.48 4.39 2.43
N ALA A 159 31.52 3.56 2.88
CA ALA A 159 30.93 2.50 2.06
C ALA A 159 30.21 3.06 0.82
N PHE A 160 29.45 4.15 0.94
CA PHE A 160 28.85 4.82 -0.23
C PHE A 160 29.91 5.40 -1.18
N GLY A 161 31.04 5.88 -0.65
CA GLY A 161 32.17 6.40 -1.43
C GLY A 161 32.84 5.37 -2.34
N SER A 162 32.61 4.07 -2.09
CA SER A 162 33.12 2.97 -2.93
C SER A 162 32.46 2.88 -4.31
N PHE A 163 31.34 3.60 -4.53
CA PHE A 163 30.73 3.76 -5.84
C PHE A 163 31.28 5.02 -6.51
N ALA A 164 32.09 4.85 -7.56
CA ALA A 164 32.64 5.97 -8.31
C ALA A 164 31.54 6.71 -9.08
N THR A 165 31.56 8.04 -9.03
CA THR A 165 30.56 8.90 -9.67
C THR A 165 31.22 9.99 -10.49
N GLY A 166 30.47 10.60 -11.42
CA GLY A 166 30.80 11.92 -11.92
C GLY A 166 30.51 13.00 -10.87
N VAL A 167 30.95 14.23 -11.13
CA VAL A 167 30.64 15.40 -10.31
C VAL A 167 29.70 16.33 -11.08
N THR A 168 28.67 16.83 -10.40
CA THR A 168 27.71 17.77 -10.97
C THR A 168 27.59 19.04 -10.15
N ILE A 169 27.17 20.12 -10.81
CA ILE A 169 26.68 21.33 -10.15
C ILE A 169 25.22 21.49 -10.51
N VAL A 170 24.38 21.51 -9.48
CA VAL A 170 22.96 21.79 -9.62
C VAL A 170 22.75 23.28 -9.40
N THR A 171 22.03 23.94 -10.30
CA THR A 171 21.80 25.39 -10.27
C THR A 171 20.32 25.73 -10.38
N THR A 172 19.94 26.85 -9.79
CA THR A 172 18.60 27.42 -9.93
C THR A 172 18.66 28.95 -9.75
N ARG A 173 17.53 29.61 -10.01
CA ARG A 173 17.33 31.03 -9.78
C ARG A 173 16.13 31.22 -8.86
N GLN A 174 16.32 31.97 -7.79
CA GLN A 174 15.25 32.37 -6.88
C GLN A 174 14.31 33.39 -7.54
N PRO A 175 13.05 33.54 -7.06
CA PRO A 175 12.12 34.57 -7.56
C PRO A 175 12.66 36.00 -7.48
N ASN A 176 13.53 36.31 -6.50
CA ASN A 176 14.20 37.60 -6.36
C ASN A 176 15.38 37.80 -7.36
N GLY A 177 15.60 36.85 -8.26
CA GLY A 177 16.69 36.86 -9.24
C GLY A 177 18.03 36.29 -8.74
N GLN A 178 18.18 36.01 -7.44
CA GLN A 178 19.42 35.50 -6.85
C GLN A 178 19.71 34.08 -7.33
N LEU A 179 20.98 33.83 -7.69
CA LEU A 179 21.43 32.53 -8.16
C LEU A 179 21.81 31.63 -6.99
N ARG A 180 21.41 30.36 -7.08
CA ARG A 180 21.79 29.32 -6.12
C ARG A 180 22.32 28.10 -6.85
N GLY A 181 23.29 27.45 -6.24
CA GLY A 181 23.82 26.21 -6.74
C GLY A 181 24.69 25.50 -5.71
N PHE A 182 24.80 24.20 -5.89
CA PHE A 182 25.58 23.32 -5.04
C PHE A 182 26.20 22.19 -5.85
N THR A 183 27.31 21.68 -5.36
CA THR A 183 27.95 20.49 -5.90
C THR A 183 27.21 19.26 -5.42
N ALA A 184 26.95 18.32 -6.34
CA ALA A 184 26.31 17.05 -6.03
C ALA A 184 26.95 15.93 -6.85
N ASN A 185 27.09 14.76 -6.25
CA ASN A 185 27.49 13.54 -6.95
C ASN A 185 26.45 12.42 -6.83
N SER A 186 25.27 12.72 -6.28
CA SER A 186 24.10 11.85 -6.16
C SER A 186 23.21 11.84 -7.40
N PHE A 187 23.75 12.26 -8.55
CA PHE A 187 23.04 12.33 -9.82
C PHE A 187 22.73 10.94 -10.36
N THR A 188 21.54 10.75 -10.95
CA THR A 188 21.17 9.50 -11.64
C THR A 188 20.18 9.78 -12.77
N SER A 189 20.38 9.16 -13.93
CA SER A 189 19.37 9.09 -15.00
C SER A 189 18.26 8.10 -14.62
N VAL A 190 17.00 8.50 -14.73
CA VAL A 190 15.86 7.70 -14.23
C VAL A 190 15.04 7.09 -15.37
N SER A 191 14.72 7.88 -16.39
CA SER A 191 13.83 7.46 -17.48
C SER A 191 14.19 8.16 -18.78
N LEU A 192 13.95 7.49 -19.91
CA LEU A 192 14.08 8.07 -21.25
C LEU A 192 12.73 8.59 -21.78
N ASP A 193 11.61 7.96 -21.42
CA ASP A 193 10.25 8.39 -21.82
C ASP A 193 9.25 8.21 -20.65
N PRO A 194 8.82 9.30 -19.98
CA PRO A 194 9.30 10.67 -20.16
C PRO A 194 10.77 10.81 -19.73
N PRO A 195 11.51 11.83 -20.21
CA PRO A 195 12.93 11.98 -19.92
C PRO A 195 13.15 12.53 -18.51
N LEU A 196 13.55 11.67 -17.57
CA LEU A 196 13.69 12.00 -16.14
C LEU A 196 15.11 11.77 -15.62
N LEU A 197 15.52 12.65 -14.71
CA LEU A 197 16.72 12.51 -13.88
C LEU A 197 16.40 12.80 -12.41
N LEU A 198 17.32 12.43 -11.52
CA LEU A 198 17.26 12.84 -10.12
C LEU A 198 18.62 13.30 -9.59
N VAL A 199 18.56 14.10 -8.51
CA VAL A 199 19.70 14.49 -7.69
C VAL A 199 19.24 14.71 -6.25
N CYS A 200 20.08 14.42 -5.27
CA CYS A 200 19.73 14.59 -3.85
C CYS A 200 20.36 15.86 -3.27
N ILE A 201 19.62 16.57 -2.42
CA ILE A 201 20.09 17.72 -1.64
C ILE A 201 19.88 17.46 -0.15
N ALA A 202 20.91 17.70 0.67
CA ALA A 202 20.80 17.56 2.12
C ALA A 202 19.82 18.60 2.67
N LYS A 203 18.97 18.19 3.63
CA LYS A 203 17.99 19.10 4.26
C LYS A 203 18.66 20.24 5.03
N GLU A 204 19.86 20.00 5.54
CA GLU A 204 20.69 20.99 6.25
C GLU A 204 21.41 21.97 5.29
N ALA A 205 21.40 21.74 3.98
CA ALA A 205 22.07 22.61 3.03
C ALA A 205 21.40 23.99 3.00
N LEU A 206 22.20 25.06 2.99
CA LEU A 206 21.71 26.46 2.88
C LEU A 206 20.82 26.69 1.64
N SER A 207 21.01 25.89 0.58
CA SER A 207 20.23 26.00 -0.65
C SER A 207 18.97 25.12 -0.65
N CYS A 208 18.74 24.26 0.36
CA CYS A 208 17.65 23.29 0.41
C CYS A 208 16.29 23.94 0.16
N ASN A 209 15.91 24.92 1.00
CA ASN A 209 14.66 25.66 0.85
C ASN A 209 14.53 26.37 -0.51
N THR A 210 15.65 26.72 -1.16
CA THR A 210 15.57 27.29 -2.51
C THR A 210 15.17 26.23 -3.54
N PHE A 211 15.80 25.06 -3.51
CA PHE A 211 15.52 23.99 -4.47
C PHE A 211 14.17 23.31 -4.21
N GLU A 212 13.72 23.27 -2.97
CA GLU A 212 12.37 22.82 -2.59
C GLU A 212 11.28 23.66 -3.27
N ASN A 213 11.48 24.98 -3.34
CA ASN A 213 10.52 25.92 -3.90
C ASN A 213 10.79 26.28 -5.38
N ALA A 214 11.87 25.77 -5.99
CA ALA A 214 12.23 26.10 -7.37
C ALA A 214 11.45 25.24 -8.37
N ASP A 215 10.80 25.87 -9.34
CA ASP A 215 10.12 25.14 -10.42
C ASP A 215 11.10 24.62 -11.48
N HIS A 216 12.21 25.32 -11.68
CA HIS A 216 13.23 24.98 -12.67
C HIS A 216 14.61 24.89 -12.04
N PHE A 217 15.38 23.93 -12.50
CA PHE A 217 16.78 23.76 -12.13
C PHE A 217 17.57 23.22 -13.31
N ALA A 218 18.89 23.30 -13.22
CA ALA A 218 19.77 22.66 -14.18
C ALA A 218 20.81 21.80 -13.49
N VAL A 219 21.22 20.72 -14.16
CA VAL A 219 22.31 19.84 -13.74
C VAL A 219 23.45 19.99 -14.73
N ASN A 220 24.63 20.32 -14.24
CA ASN A 220 25.83 20.55 -15.05
C ASN A 220 26.88 19.49 -14.70
N ILE A 221 27.17 18.56 -15.61
CA ILE A 221 28.21 17.55 -15.42
C ILE A 221 29.57 18.17 -15.70
N LEU A 222 30.43 18.21 -14.68
CA LEU A 222 31.71 18.92 -14.75
C LEU A 222 32.74 18.17 -15.61
N ALA A 223 33.58 18.95 -16.30
CA ALA A 223 34.77 18.45 -16.98
C ALA A 223 35.94 18.26 -16.00
N SER A 224 36.92 17.44 -16.39
CA SER A 224 38.05 17.03 -15.55
C SER A 224 38.92 18.17 -15.04
N ASP A 225 38.91 19.34 -15.69
CA ASP A 225 39.63 20.55 -15.30
C ASP A 225 38.82 21.48 -14.37
N GLN A 226 37.61 21.08 -13.96
CA GLN A 226 36.68 21.92 -13.17
C GLN A 226 36.64 21.56 -11.67
N GLU A 227 37.72 21.00 -11.14
CA GLU A 227 37.84 20.66 -9.71
C GLU A 227 37.65 21.89 -8.80
N GLU A 228 38.22 23.04 -9.17
CA GLU A 228 38.07 24.29 -8.43
C GLU A 228 36.61 24.75 -8.36
N ILE A 229 35.87 24.57 -9.44
CA ILE A 229 34.44 24.91 -9.51
C ILE A 229 33.63 23.96 -8.63
N SER A 230 33.94 22.66 -8.66
CA SER A 230 33.34 21.68 -7.75
C SER A 230 33.55 22.07 -6.28
N SER A 231 34.78 22.46 -5.92
CA SER A 231 35.12 22.85 -4.55
C SER A 231 34.41 24.14 -4.13
N LEU A 232 34.36 25.13 -5.02
CA LEU A 232 33.66 26.40 -4.79
C LEU A 232 32.17 26.19 -4.54
N PHE A 233 31.50 25.35 -5.33
CA PHE A 233 30.06 25.11 -5.18
C PHE A 233 29.70 24.19 -4.01
N ALA A 234 30.65 23.39 -3.51
CA ALA A 234 30.51 22.63 -2.26
C ALA A 234 30.67 23.53 -1.01
N SER A 235 31.37 24.65 -1.12
CA SER A 235 31.57 25.61 -0.03
C SER A 235 30.32 26.45 0.30
N GLN A 236 30.38 27.22 1.39
CA GLN A 236 29.35 28.20 1.77
C GLN A 236 29.58 29.61 1.17
N SER A 237 30.49 29.76 0.21
CA SER A 237 30.79 31.06 -0.41
C SER A 237 29.54 31.73 -1.00
N ALA A 238 29.40 33.05 -0.80
CA ALA A 238 28.35 33.86 -1.44
C ALA A 238 28.70 34.24 -2.89
N GLU A 239 29.98 34.16 -3.26
CA GLU A 239 30.51 34.69 -4.52
C GLU A 239 30.57 33.66 -5.66
N LYS A 240 29.93 32.49 -5.49
CA LYS A 240 30.00 31.35 -6.42
C LYS A 240 29.81 31.75 -7.89
N PHE A 241 28.74 32.49 -8.17
CA PHE A 241 28.36 32.91 -9.51
C PHE A 241 29.04 34.19 -10.01
N ARG A 242 29.79 34.89 -9.14
CA ARG A 242 30.64 36.01 -9.55
C ARG A 242 31.98 35.51 -10.09
N ILE A 243 32.50 34.43 -9.52
CA ILE A 243 33.78 33.83 -9.87
C ILE A 243 33.64 32.87 -11.06
N THR A 244 32.51 32.16 -11.14
CA THR A 244 32.28 31.13 -12.16
C THR A 244 31.63 31.71 -13.41
N LYS A 245 32.11 31.32 -14.59
CA LYS A 245 31.45 31.67 -15.86
C LYS A 245 30.22 30.80 -16.08
N TRP A 246 29.11 31.44 -16.43
CA TRP A 246 27.84 30.76 -16.71
C TRP A 246 27.04 31.57 -17.72
N ARG A 247 26.10 30.90 -18.37
CA ARG A 247 25.11 31.51 -19.27
C ARG A 247 23.71 31.12 -18.83
N ALA A 248 22.72 31.94 -19.14
CA ALA A 248 21.33 31.61 -18.90
C ALA A 248 20.80 30.60 -19.95
N ASN A 249 19.97 29.65 -19.53
CA ASN A 249 19.11 28.90 -20.44
C ASN A 249 17.80 29.67 -20.75
N ALA A 250 16.89 29.06 -21.50
CA ALA A 250 15.60 29.67 -21.85
C ALA A 250 14.73 30.04 -20.63
N GLN A 251 14.89 29.32 -19.52
CA GLN A 251 14.22 29.56 -18.23
C GLN A 251 15.03 30.46 -17.29
N THR A 252 16.08 31.11 -17.80
CA THR A 252 17.01 31.99 -17.06
C THR A 252 17.86 31.31 -15.99
N ILE A 253 17.85 29.97 -15.94
CA ILE A 253 18.64 29.16 -15.01
C ILE A 253 20.11 29.12 -15.47
N PRO A 254 21.09 29.24 -14.56
CA PRO A 254 22.50 29.22 -14.92
C PRO A 254 22.96 27.86 -15.43
N LEU A 255 23.59 27.83 -16.61
CA LEU A 255 24.37 26.70 -17.12
C LEU A 255 25.85 27.06 -17.02
N ILE A 256 26.61 26.24 -16.30
CA ILE A 256 28.04 26.47 -16.05
C ILE A 256 28.82 26.18 -17.34
N GLU A 257 29.66 27.13 -17.77
CA GLU A 257 30.45 26.97 -18.98
C GLU A 257 31.57 25.92 -18.81
N GLY A 258 32.00 25.30 -19.92
CA GLY A 258 33.09 24.31 -19.93
C GLY A 258 32.69 22.90 -19.45
N THR A 259 31.43 22.70 -19.07
CA THR A 259 30.90 21.39 -18.63
C THR A 259 30.76 20.41 -19.79
N VAL A 260 30.87 19.11 -19.51
CA VAL A 260 30.73 18.05 -20.53
C VAL A 260 29.27 17.83 -20.93
N ALA A 261 28.33 18.10 -20.03
CA ALA A 261 26.91 18.06 -20.32
C ALA A 261 26.10 18.99 -19.42
N ASN A 262 24.95 19.44 -19.92
CA ASN A 262 24.01 20.29 -19.22
C ASN A 262 22.60 19.76 -19.43
N PHE A 263 21.78 19.71 -18.37
CA PHE A 263 20.37 19.36 -18.45
C PHE A 263 19.55 20.50 -17.86
N SER A 264 18.60 21.03 -18.63
CA SER A 264 17.61 22.00 -18.17
C SER A 264 16.34 21.26 -17.78
N CYS A 265 15.88 21.44 -16.55
CA CYS A 265 14.77 20.65 -15.99
C CYS A 265 13.65 21.54 -15.45
N VAL A 266 12.44 21.01 -15.53
CA VAL A 266 11.33 21.39 -14.67
C VAL A 266 11.22 20.36 -13.53
N ARG A 267 10.91 20.80 -12.32
CA ARG A 267 10.73 19.92 -11.18
C ARG A 267 9.50 19.05 -11.39
N HIS A 268 9.73 17.75 -11.57
CA HIS A 268 8.70 16.75 -11.76
C HIS A 268 8.15 16.27 -10.41
N ARG A 269 9.04 15.99 -9.45
CA ARG A 269 8.67 15.53 -8.11
C ARG A 269 9.72 15.87 -7.07
N LEU A 270 9.27 16.06 -5.83
CA LEU A 270 10.12 16.12 -4.65
C LEU A 270 9.75 14.95 -3.74
N VAL A 271 10.73 14.16 -3.30
CA VAL A 271 10.49 12.98 -2.45
C VAL A 271 11.36 13.07 -1.20
N ASP A 272 10.78 12.75 -0.04
CA ASP A 272 11.52 12.66 1.22
C ASP A 272 12.45 11.44 1.19
N GLY A 273 13.73 11.66 1.49
CA GLY A 273 14.78 10.63 1.48
C GLY A 273 15.56 10.59 2.79
N GLY A 274 14.91 10.75 3.95
CA GLY A 274 15.59 10.77 5.24
C GLY A 274 16.20 12.14 5.54
N ASP A 275 17.52 12.25 5.63
CA ASP A 275 18.23 13.53 5.83
C ASP A 275 18.41 14.33 4.53
N HIS A 276 17.95 13.80 3.40
CA HIS A 276 17.96 14.44 2.08
C HIS A 276 16.55 14.59 1.49
N LEU A 277 16.44 15.48 0.52
CA LEU A 277 15.34 15.52 -0.45
C LEU A 277 15.84 14.99 -1.80
N ILE A 278 15.04 14.15 -2.45
CA ILE A 278 15.28 13.67 -3.80
C ILE A 278 14.55 14.62 -4.75
N LEU A 279 15.34 15.40 -5.50
CA LEU A 279 14.87 16.30 -6.55
C LEU A 279 14.76 15.50 -7.86
N MET A 280 13.55 15.25 -8.34
CA MET A 280 13.30 14.62 -9.64
C MET A 280 12.93 15.68 -10.68
N GLY A 281 13.66 15.70 -11.79
CA GLY A 281 13.48 16.67 -12.87
C GLY A 281 13.09 15.99 -14.18
N GLU A 282 12.13 16.58 -14.86
CA GLU A 282 11.83 16.27 -16.27
C GLU A 282 12.68 17.17 -17.16
N ILE A 283 13.40 16.54 -18.11
CA ILE A 283 14.38 17.21 -18.95
C ILE A 283 13.66 17.94 -20.08
N LEU A 284 13.78 19.26 -20.10
CA LEU A 284 13.24 20.13 -21.14
C LEU A 284 14.21 20.28 -22.32
N ASN A 285 15.50 20.35 -22.02
CA ASN A 285 16.57 20.49 -23.01
C ASN A 285 17.89 19.98 -22.43
N PHE A 286 18.80 19.52 -23.29
CA PHE A 286 20.14 19.12 -22.88
C PHE A 286 21.20 19.48 -23.92
N GLU A 287 22.43 19.65 -23.48
CA GLU A 287 23.60 19.88 -24.31
C GLU A 287 24.72 18.93 -23.90
N VAL A 288 25.53 18.50 -24.87
CA VAL A 288 26.69 17.63 -24.65
C VAL A 288 27.88 18.22 -25.39
N ARG A 289 29.05 18.18 -24.76
CA ARG A 289 30.34 18.59 -25.34
C ARG A 289 31.33 17.43 -25.27
N LYS A 290 32.29 17.43 -26.20
CA LYS A 290 33.42 16.50 -26.13
C LYS A 290 34.33 16.92 -24.97
N GLY A 291 34.77 15.95 -24.19
CA GLY A 291 35.65 16.16 -23.05
C GLY A 291 35.54 14.99 -22.09
N THR A 292 36.41 14.99 -21.08
CA THR A 292 36.38 13.98 -20.02
C THR A 292 35.69 14.54 -18.79
N ALA A 293 34.77 13.78 -18.19
CA ALA A 293 34.10 14.19 -16.97
C ALA A 293 35.04 14.14 -15.76
N LEU A 294 34.81 15.03 -14.79
CA LEU A 294 35.41 14.95 -13.47
C LEU A 294 34.80 13.79 -12.69
N GLY A 295 35.65 12.86 -12.25
CA GLY A 295 35.26 11.74 -11.39
C GLY A 295 35.44 12.05 -9.91
N TYR A 296 34.73 11.31 -9.07
CA TYR A 296 34.87 11.31 -7.62
C TYR A 296 34.78 9.88 -7.09
N TYR A 297 35.74 9.49 -6.27
CA TYR A 297 35.86 8.13 -5.74
C TYR A 297 36.56 8.15 -4.38
N ASN A 298 36.01 7.47 -3.38
CA ASN A 298 36.57 7.37 -2.03
C ASN A 298 37.04 8.71 -1.43
N GLY A 299 36.25 9.78 -1.62
CA GLY A 299 36.54 11.09 -1.05
C GLY A 299 37.54 11.95 -1.83
N ALA A 300 38.06 11.47 -2.96
CA ALA A 300 39.02 12.18 -3.80
C ALA A 300 38.52 12.37 -5.24
N TYR A 301 39.02 13.41 -5.90
CA TYR A 301 38.80 13.62 -7.31
C TYR A 301 39.59 12.61 -8.15
N LEU A 302 38.99 12.15 -9.23
CA LEU A 302 39.57 11.19 -10.16
C LEU A 302 39.48 11.74 -11.58
N GLY A 303 40.61 11.81 -12.26
CA GLY A 303 40.65 12.07 -13.69
C GLY A 303 40.32 10.80 -14.47
N ILE A 304 39.17 10.76 -15.15
CA ILE A 304 38.79 9.62 -15.98
C ILE A 304 39.69 9.59 -17.23
N GLY A 305 40.28 8.44 -17.58
CA GLY A 305 41.08 8.31 -18.81
C GLY A 305 42.51 8.88 -18.79
N HIS A 306 43.00 9.41 -17.66
CA HIS A 306 44.41 9.85 -17.52
C HIS A 306 45.42 8.70 -17.62
N GLU A 307 45.00 7.46 -17.38
CA GLU A 307 45.85 6.27 -17.52
C GLU A 307 46.42 6.12 -18.94
N THR A 308 45.64 6.53 -19.95
CA THR A 308 46.06 6.46 -21.36
C THR A 308 47.03 7.56 -21.78
N GLU A 309 47.01 8.73 -21.15
CA GLU A 309 48.01 9.79 -21.39
C GLU A 309 49.37 9.42 -20.81
N VAL A 310 49.40 8.80 -19.62
CA VAL A 310 50.66 8.39 -18.96
C VAL A 310 51.26 7.15 -19.65
N ALA A 311 50.44 6.26 -20.20
CA ALA A 311 50.89 5.03 -20.85
C ALA A 311 51.20 5.19 -22.36
N GLY A 312 50.91 6.33 -22.99
CA GLY A 312 51.07 6.51 -24.44
C GLY A 312 50.18 5.60 -25.29
N VAL A 313 49.11 5.05 -24.70
CA VAL A 313 48.17 4.12 -25.35
C VAL A 313 46.94 4.90 -25.81
N VAL A 314 46.46 4.61 -27.03
CA VAL A 314 45.26 5.24 -27.60
C VAL A 314 44.07 5.05 -26.66
N ASN A 315 43.42 6.15 -26.26
CA ASN A 315 42.27 6.17 -25.35
C ASN A 315 41.16 5.19 -25.82
N PRO A 316 40.85 4.11 -25.07
CA PRO A 316 39.83 3.16 -25.46
C PRO A 316 38.40 3.74 -25.45
N LEU A 317 38.18 4.90 -24.81
CA LEU A 317 36.91 5.64 -24.85
C LEU A 317 36.69 6.38 -26.19
N ALA A 318 37.66 6.35 -27.12
CA ALA A 318 37.58 7.03 -28.41
C ALA A 318 36.77 6.29 -29.51
N ARG A 319 35.97 5.26 -29.20
CA ARG A 319 35.29 4.47 -30.25
C ARG A 319 33.93 5.04 -30.70
N HIS A 320 33.89 5.33 -32.00
CA HIS A 320 32.78 5.34 -32.96
C HIS A 320 31.60 6.30 -32.77
N GLN A 321 31.81 7.56 -33.19
CA GLN A 321 30.76 8.37 -33.82
C GLN A 321 30.73 8.09 -35.33
N ASP A 322 30.21 6.94 -35.73
CA ASP A 322 29.73 6.72 -37.09
C ASP A 322 28.40 5.97 -36.98
N ASN A 323 27.34 6.71 -36.72
CA ASN A 323 26.09 6.51 -37.44
C ASN A 323 25.18 7.73 -37.29
N LYS A 324 24.90 8.34 -38.45
CA LYS A 324 23.69 9.11 -38.76
C LYS A 324 22.47 8.35 -38.22
N ILE A 325 21.45 8.98 -37.65
CA ILE A 325 20.51 9.96 -38.22
C ILE A 325 19.98 10.83 -37.09
#